data_AF-A0AB33CS24-F1
#
_entry.id   AF-A0AB33CS24-F1
#
_cell.length_a   1.000
_cell.length_b   1.000
_cell.length_c   1.000
_cell.angle_alpha   90.00
_cell.angle_beta   90.00
_cell.angle_gamma   90.00
#
_symmetry.space_group_name_H-M   'P 1'
#
loop_
_entity.id
_entity.type
_entity.pdbx_description
1 polymer ?
#
loop_
_entity_poly.entity_id
_entity_poly.type
_entity_poly.pdbx_seq_one_letter_code
_entity_poly.pdbx_strand_id
1 'polypeptide(L)' 'MTEFTPPPWKRPNPKGKAKSTPLTDAQKAAAKQRAEEAGRPYPNLVDNMWASRQPK' A
#
# COMPACT_ATOMS: atom_id res chain seq x y z
N MET A 1 -41.63 11.45 -3.09
CA MET A 1 -40.86 10.19 -3.21
C MET A 1 -39.72 10.30 -2.20
N THR A 2 -39.69 9.46 -1.17
CA THR A 2 -38.66 9.49 -0.13
C THR A 2 -37.48 8.62 -0.57
N GLU A 3 -36.31 9.21 -0.80
CA GLU A 3 -35.11 8.44 -1.13
C GLU A 3 -34.61 7.66 0.09
N PHE A 4 -34.50 6.34 -0.06
CA PHE A 4 -33.93 5.47 0.97
C PHE A 4 -32.40 5.64 1.01
N THR A 5 -31.88 6.21 2.10
CA THR A 5 -30.43 6.29 2.34
C THR A 5 -29.98 5.04 3.12
N PRO A 6 -29.09 4.19 2.58
CA PRO A 6 -28.58 3.04 3.31
C PRO A 6 -27.76 3.46 4.52
N PRO A 7 -27.77 2.67 5.61
CA PRO A 7 -27.01 2.98 6.80
C PRO A 7 -25.51 3.04 6.52
N PRO A 8 -24.72 3.81 7.29
CA PRO A 8 -23.31 4.09 7.01
C PRO A 8 -22.44 2.86 6.67
N TRP A 9 -22.66 1.72 7.32
CA TRP A 9 -21.91 0.48 7.13
C TRP A 9 -22.28 -0.31 5.86
N LYS A 10 -23.41 0.00 5.21
CA LYS A 10 -23.79 -0.58 3.91
C LYS A 10 -23.36 0.30 2.73
N ARG A 11 -22.74 1.46 3.00
CA ARG A 11 -22.31 2.39 1.95
C ARG A 11 -21.00 1.88 1.34
N PRO A 12 -20.83 1.99 0.01
CA PRO A 12 -19.54 1.72 -0.62
C PRO A 12 -18.48 2.72 -0.11
N ASN A 13 -17.21 2.35 -0.20
CA ASN A 13 -16.11 3.24 0.17
C ASN A 13 -16.20 4.53 -0.69
N PRO A 14 -16.38 5.72 -0.06
CA PRO A 14 -16.54 6.98 -0.79
C PRO A 14 -15.30 7.37 -1.59
N LYS A 15 -14.12 6.83 -1.27
CA LYS A 15 -12.87 7.04 -2.02
C LYS A 15 -12.74 6.12 -3.24
N GLY A 16 -13.80 5.37 -3.60
CA GLY A 16 -13.73 4.28 -4.57
C GLY A 16 -12.73 3.20 -4.17
N LYS A 17 -12.38 2.29 -5.09
CA LYS A 17 -11.12 1.55 -4.96
C LYS A 17 -9.97 2.55 -5.20
N ALA A 18 -9.68 3.43 -4.25
CA ALA A 18 -8.33 3.98 -4.14
C ALA A 18 -7.43 2.77 -3.89
N LYS A 19 -7.04 2.11 -4.98
CA LYS A 19 -6.36 0.82 -4.95
C LYS A 19 -5.08 1.09 -4.19
N SER A 20 -4.93 0.45 -3.02
CA SER A 20 -3.61 0.27 -2.46
C SER A 20 -2.74 -0.27 -3.60
N THR A 21 -1.79 0.55 -4.06
CA THR A 21 -0.94 0.14 -5.17
C THR A 21 0.17 -0.71 -4.60
N PRO A 22 0.26 -2.00 -4.98
CA PRO A 22 1.36 -2.83 -4.54
C PRO A 22 2.69 -2.27 -5.06
N LEU A 23 3.77 -2.59 -4.36
CA LEU A 23 5.12 -2.34 -4.85
C LEU A 23 5.35 -3.10 -6.16
N THR A 24 6.04 -2.48 -7.10
CA THR A 24 6.57 -3.18 -8.28
C THR A 24 7.64 -4.18 -7.85
N ASP A 25 7.94 -5.16 -8.68
CA ASP A 25 8.95 -6.17 -8.33
C ASP A 25 10.35 -5.54 -8.20
N ALA A 26 10.64 -4.50 -8.99
CA ALA A 26 11.84 -3.68 -8.84
C ALA A 26 11.91 -2.98 -7.47
N GLN A 27 10.80 -2.39 -7.01
CA GLN A 27 10.72 -1.78 -5.69
C GLN A 27 10.92 -2.81 -4.56
N LYS A 28 10.37 -4.02 -4.69
CA LYS A 28 10.59 -5.10 -3.70
C LYS A 28 12.05 -5.53 -3.66
N ALA A 29 12.70 -5.66 -4.82
CA ALA A 29 14.12 -6.00 -4.90
C ALA A 29 14.99 -4.93 -4.23
N ALA A 30 14.70 -3.65 -4.50
CA ALA A 30 15.40 -2.53 -3.87
C ALA A 30 15.19 -2.50 -2.34
N ALA A 31 13.97 -2.78 -1.86
CA ALA A 31 13.68 -2.88 -0.42
C ALA A 31 14.49 -4.01 0.24
N LYS A 32 14.54 -5.18 -0.41
CA LYS A 32 15.27 -6.35 0.08
C LYS A 32 16.77 -6.06 0.16
N GLN A 33 17.37 -5.51 -0.91
CA GLN A 33 18.78 -5.15 -0.93
C GLN A 33 19.13 -4.17 0.20
N ARG A 34 18.33 -3.11 0.37
CA ARG A 34 18.55 -2.12 1.42
C ARG A 34 18.45 -2.73 2.83
N ALA A 35 17.52 -3.66 3.04
CA ALA A 35 17.40 -4.37 4.31
C ALA A 35 18.63 -5.23 4.59
N GLU A 36 19.13 -5.96 3.59
CA GLU A 36 20.35 -6.78 3.68
C GLU A 36 21.59 -5.93 3.98
N GLU A 37 21.79 -4.82 3.27
CA GLU A 37 22.89 -3.86 3.52
C GLU A 37 22.84 -3.27 4.93
N ALA A 38 21.64 -3.05 5.46
CA ALA A 38 21.42 -2.54 6.82
C ALA A 38 21.41 -3.64 7.90
N GLY A 39 21.55 -4.92 7.54
CA GLY A 39 21.46 -6.07 8.46
C GLY A 39 20.07 -6.25 9.10
N ARG A 40 19.01 -5.74 8.47
CA ARG A 40 17.63 -5.80 8.96
C ARG A 40 16.91 -7.01 8.35
N PRO A 41 16.04 -7.69 9.12
CA PRO A 41 15.21 -8.74 8.56
C PRO A 41 14.25 -8.17 7.51
N TYR A 42 14.02 -8.94 6.45
CA TYR A 42 13.04 -8.67 5.41
C TYR A 42 11.96 -9.77 5.42
N PRO A 43 10.67 -9.47 5.21
CA PRO A 43 10.08 -8.15 4.89
C PRO A 43 9.92 -7.23 6.10
N ASN A 44 10.12 -5.93 5.91
CA ASN A 44 9.92 -4.92 6.97
C ASN A 44 9.27 -3.63 6.45
N LEU A 45 8.67 -2.85 7.36
CA LEU A 45 7.95 -1.62 7.01
C LEU A 45 8.87 -0.50 6.52
N VAL A 46 10.04 -0.32 7.14
CA VAL A 46 10.92 0.83 6.87
C VAL A 46 11.43 0.81 5.44
N ASP A 47 11.87 -0.35 4.97
CA ASP A 47 12.41 -0.51 3.62
C ASP A 47 11.29 -0.58 2.57
N ASN A 48 10.14 -1.18 2.90
CA ASN A 48 8.98 -1.17 2.01
C ASN A 48 8.41 0.25 1.82
N MET A 49 8.38 1.08 2.87
CA MET A 49 7.94 2.49 2.80
C MET A 49 8.95 3.39 2.08
N TRP A 50 10.24 3.06 2.14
CA TRP A 50 11.25 3.73 1.34
C TRP A 50 11.10 3.34 -0.14
N ALA A 51 10.89 2.05 -0.43
CA ALA A 51 10.70 1.55 -1.77
C ALA A 51 9.43 2.08 -2.44
N SER A 52 8.34 2.29 -1.68
CA SER A 52 7.10 2.88 -2.21
C SER A 52 7.26 4.32 -2.72
N ARG A 53 8.34 5.01 -2.32
CA ARG A 53 8.66 6.38 -2.76
C ARG A 53 9.58 6.41 -3.97
N GLN A 54 10.16 5.27 -4.35
CA GLN A 54 10.99 5.17 -5.54
C GLN A 54 10.12 5.19 -6.80
N PRO A 55 10.67 5.64 -7.94
CA PRO A 55 10.01 5.46 -9.23
C PRO A 55 9.55 4.02 -9.41
N LYS A 56 8.36 3.85 -10.02
CA LYS A 56 7.79 2.52 -10.28
C LYS A 56 8.54 1.77 -11.37
#